data_AF-A0A3D5AJQ5-F1
#
_entry.id   AF-A0A3D5AJQ5-F1
#
_cell.length_a   1.000
_cell.length_b   1.000
_cell.length_c   1.000
_cell.angle_alpha   90.00
_cell.angle_beta   90.00
_cell.angle_gamma   90.00
#
_symmetry.space_group_name_H-M   'P 1'
#
loop_
_entity.id
_entity.type
_entity.pdbx_description
1 polymer ?
#
loop_
_entity_poly.entity_id
_entity_poly.type
_entity_poly.pdbx_seq_one_letter_code
_entity_poly.pdbx_strand_id
1 'polypeptide(L)'
;GDLTLGQLTAFLFLVTLFIQPVQIATEVLNEAQNAIAGWRRVLDVLDLEPDVADPADQGVELPEGPLDLRFEHVCFNYPDGPRVLDDVHLEVPAKTRVA
;
A
#
# COMPACT_ATOMS: atom_id res chain seq x y z
N GLY A 1 -4.87 -64.07 -19.21
CA GLY A 1 -4.83 -63.62 -17.81
C GLY A 1 -3.53 -62.89 -17.66
N ASP A 2 -3.55 -61.58 -17.89
CA ASP A 2 -2.40 -60.90 -18.53
C ASP A 2 -1.75 -59.83 -17.65
N LEU A 3 -2.06 -59.83 -16.34
CA LEU A 3 -1.41 -58.96 -15.37
C LEU A 3 -0.72 -59.78 -14.30
N THR A 4 0.59 -59.60 -14.17
CA THR A 4 1.37 -60.20 -13.08
C THR A 4 1.20 -59.40 -11.79
N LEU A 5 1.42 -60.04 -10.65
CA LEU A 5 1.39 -59.38 -9.34
C LEU A 5 2.37 -58.19 -9.29
N GLY A 6 3.54 -58.32 -9.91
CA GLY A 6 4.54 -57.25 -9.98
C GLY A 6 4.08 -56.03 -10.79
N GLN A 7 3.35 -56.25 -11.89
CA GLN A 7 2.77 -55.17 -12.70
C GLN A 7 1.68 -54.41 -11.94
N LEU A 8 0.84 -55.10 -11.17
CA LEU A 8 -0.16 -54.44 -10.32
C LEU A 8 0.50 -53.58 -9.24
N THR A 9 1.51 -54.11 -8.55
CA THR A 9 2.24 -53.38 -7.51
C THR A 9 2.98 -52.16 -8.08
N ALA A 10 3.66 -52.30 -9.23
CA ALA A 10 4.35 -51.20 -9.89
C ALA A 10 3.37 -50.11 -10.35
N PHE A 11 2.20 -50.49 -10.87
CA PHE A 11 1.16 -49.53 -11.26
C PHE A 11 0.64 -48.74 -10.06
N LEU A 12 0.30 -49.40 -8.95
CA LEU A 12 -0.16 -48.73 -7.74
C LEU A 12 0.91 -47.78 -7.17
N PHE A 13 2.18 -48.21 -7.17
CA PHE A 13 3.29 -47.37 -6.77
C PHE A 13 3.41 -46.11 -7.65
N LEU A 14 3.35 -46.25 -8.97
CA LEU A 14 3.39 -45.13 -9.91
C LEU A 14 2.21 -44.16 -9.71
N VAL A 15 1.01 -44.67 -9.47
CA VAL A 15 -0.16 -43.82 -9.15
C VAL A 15 0.09 -43.02 -7.88
N THR A 16 0.59 -43.65 -6.82
CA THR A 16 0.90 -42.93 -5.57
C THR A 16 2.01 -41.89 -5.75
N LEU A 17 3.03 -42.21 -6.56
CA LEU A 17 4.10 -41.28 -6.88
C LEU A 17 3.61 -40.08 -7.70
N PHE A 18 2.57 -40.25 -8.52
CA PHE A 18 2.01 -39.18 -9.36
C PHE A 18 1.05 -38.26 -8.60
N ILE A 19 0.36 -38.76 -7.58
CA ILE A 19 -0.59 -37.96 -6.79
C ILE A 19 0.11 -36.83 -6.02
N GLN A 20 1.29 -37.10 -5.46
CA GLN A 20 2.01 -36.13 -4.62
C GLN A 20 2.44 -34.85 -5.39
N PRO A 21 3.08 -34.93 -6.57
CA PRO A 21 3.38 -33.74 -7.37
C PRO A 21 2.16 -32.90 -7.75
N VAL A 22 1.01 -33.54 -8.01
CA VAL A 22 -0.23 -32.84 -8.36
C VAL A 22 -0.77 -32.02 -7.17
N GLN A 23 -0.66 -32.56 -5.95
CA GLN A 23 -1.03 -31.85 -4.74
C GLN A 23 -0.12 -30.63 -4.51
N ILE A 24 1.19 -30.82 -4.62
CA ILE A 24 2.18 -29.73 -4.50
C ILE A 24 1.91 -28.63 -5.54
N ALA A 25 1.63 -29.00 -6.80
CA ALA A 25 1.34 -28.02 -7.85
C ALA A 25 0.10 -27.17 -7.51
N THR A 26 -0.91 -27.77 -6.87
CA THR A 26 -2.12 -27.06 -6.43
C THR A 26 -1.81 -26.08 -5.30
N GLU A 27 -1.00 -26.48 -4.33
CA GLU A 27 -0.54 -25.62 -3.23
C GLU A 27 0.27 -24.43 -3.76
N VAL A 28 1.25 -24.69 -4.63
CA VAL A 28 2.06 -23.66 -5.28
C VAL A 28 1.19 -22.67 -6.05
N LEU A 29 0.16 -23.16 -6.75
CA LEU A 29 -0.78 -22.29 -7.47
C LEU A 29 -1.57 -21.38 -6.52
N ASN A 30 -1.99 -21.89 -5.36
CA ASN A 30 -2.69 -21.09 -4.36
C ASN A 30 -1.74 -20.05 -3.72
N GLU A 31 -0.52 -20.44 -3.41
CA GLU A 31 0.50 -19.53 -2.89
C GLU A 31 0.85 -18.42 -3.90
N ALA A 32 0.99 -18.77 -5.18
CA ALA A 32 1.25 -17.81 -6.24
C ALA A 32 0.12 -16.78 -6.37
N GLN A 33 -1.15 -17.21 -6.27
CA GLN A 33 -2.29 -16.30 -6.29
C GLN A 33 -2.25 -15.30 -5.11
N ASN A 34 -1.93 -15.79 -3.91
CA ASN A 34 -1.76 -14.92 -2.74
C ASN A 34 -0.58 -13.95 -2.90
N ALA A 35 0.55 -14.44 -3.40
CA ALA A 35 1.74 -13.62 -3.65
C ALA A 35 1.45 -12.50 -4.65
N ILE A 36 0.74 -12.80 -5.75
CA ILE A 36 0.33 -11.80 -6.76
C ILE A 36 -0.59 -10.75 -6.14
N ALA A 37 -1.54 -11.15 -5.29
CA ALA A 37 -2.43 -10.20 -4.61
C ALA A 37 -1.71 -9.31 -3.59
N GLY A 38 -0.69 -9.86 -2.90
CA GLY A 38 0.20 -9.08 -2.03
C GLY A 38 1.04 -8.10 -2.83
N TRP A 39 1.66 -8.58 -3.92
CA TRP A 39 2.47 -7.77 -4.82
C TRP A 39 1.70 -6.58 -5.37
N ARG A 40 0.46 -6.79 -5.87
CA ARG A 40 -0.37 -5.69 -6.39
C ARG A 40 -0.60 -4.59 -5.35
N ARG A 41 -0.96 -4.96 -4.12
CA ARG A 41 -1.14 -3.99 -3.02
C ARG A 41 0.12 -3.19 -2.72
N VAL A 42 1.30 -3.81 -2.82
CA VAL A 42 2.57 -3.09 -2.64
C VAL A 42 2.77 -2.07 -3.75
N LEU A 43 2.52 -2.46 -5.01
CA LEU A 43 2.57 -1.52 -6.13
C LEU A 43 1.56 -0.38 -5.96
N ASP A 44 0.32 -0.69 -5.57
CA ASP A 44 -0.72 0.33 -5.36
C ASP A 44 -0.30 1.40 -4.33
N VAL A 45 0.46 1.01 -3.30
CA VAL A 45 0.99 1.94 -2.31
C VAL A 45 2.18 2.74 -2.85
N LEU A 46 3.07 2.10 -3.62
CA LEU A 46 4.22 2.78 -4.22
C LEU A 46 3.80 3.81 -5.28
N ASP A 47 2.70 3.53 -5.98
CA ASP A 47 2.14 4.38 -7.03
C ASP A 47 1.18 5.45 -6.49
N LEU A 48 0.98 5.52 -5.16
CA LEU A 48 0.11 6.51 -4.54
C LEU A 48 0.72 7.92 -4.69
N GLU A 49 0.02 8.79 -5.42
CA GLU A 49 0.38 10.20 -5.52
C GLU A 49 0.05 10.93 -4.21
N PRO A 50 0.97 11.79 -3.69
CA PRO A 50 0.72 12.54 -2.47
C PRO A 50 -0.34 13.63 -2.69
N ASP A 51 -1.33 13.69 -1.80
CA ASP A 51 -2.39 14.71 -1.83
C ASP A 51 -1.85 16.15 -1.78
N VAL A 52 -0.70 16.33 -1.13
CA VAL A 52 0.07 17.58 -1.10
C VAL A 52 1.51 17.24 -1.46
N ALA A 53 1.90 17.56 -2.69
CA ALA A 53 3.27 17.34 -3.16
C ALA A 53 4.22 18.41 -2.60
N ASP A 54 5.45 18.00 -2.30
CA ASP A 54 6.51 18.95 -1.98
C ASP A 54 6.81 19.86 -3.17
N PRO A 55 7.15 21.14 -2.95
CA PRO A 55 7.35 22.13 -4.00
C PRO A 55 8.61 21.91 -4.88
N ALA A 56 9.28 20.76 -4.78
CA ALA A 56 10.51 20.40 -5.49
C ALA A 56 11.54 21.56 -5.46
N ASP A 57 12.13 21.92 -6.61
CA ASP A 57 13.13 22.98 -6.72
C ASP A 57 12.59 24.40 -6.44
N GLN A 58 11.27 24.57 -6.30
CA GLN A 58 10.63 25.84 -5.95
C GLN A 58 10.45 26.00 -4.42
N GLY A 59 10.78 24.96 -3.66
CA GLY A 59 10.77 25.01 -2.20
C GLY A 59 11.75 26.03 -1.66
N VAL A 60 11.36 26.71 -0.59
CA VAL A 60 12.23 27.66 0.12
C VAL A 60 12.55 27.06 1.48
N GLU A 61 13.84 27.04 1.85
CA GLU A 61 14.22 26.68 3.21
C GLU A 61 13.74 27.75 4.18
N LEU A 62 13.12 27.30 5.28
CA LEU A 62 12.68 28.21 6.32
C LEU A 62 13.89 28.73 7.11
N PRO A 63 13.96 30.04 7.37
CA PRO A 63 15.05 30.62 8.16
C PRO A 63 15.01 30.10 9.61
N GLU A 64 16.19 29.99 10.22
CA GLU A 64 16.31 29.54 11.60
C GLU A 64 15.73 30.57 12.58
N GLY A 65 15.06 30.07 13.62
CA GLY A 65 14.53 30.89 14.72
C GLY A 65 13.03 31.17 14.63
N PRO A 66 12.50 32.01 15.54
CA PRO A 66 11.08 32.30 15.61
C PRO A 66 10.57 33.10 14.41
N LEU A 67 9.44 32.68 13.84
CA LEU A 67 8.79 33.32 12.69
C LEU A 67 7.43 33.89 13.06
N ASP A 68 7.04 34.93 12.33
CA ASP A 68 5.67 35.43 12.34
C ASP A 68 4.79 34.46 11.53
N LEU A 69 3.53 34.28 11.94
CA LEU A 69 2.54 33.48 11.23
C LEU A 69 1.42 34.39 10.75
N ARG A 70 1.01 34.21 9.50
CA ARG A 70 -0.11 34.96 8.91
C ARG A 70 -1.01 34.03 8.11
N PHE A 71 -2.30 34.13 8.38
CA PHE A 71 -3.38 33.51 7.62
C PHE A 71 -4.08 34.61 6.84
N GLU A 72 -4.21 34.45 5.53
CA GLU A 72 -4.89 35.39 4.64
C GLU A 72 -5.96 34.64 3.85
N HIS A 73 -7.24 34.99 4.06
CA HIS A 73 -8.38 34.42 3.33
C HIS A 73 -8.41 32.88 3.34
N VAL A 74 -8.01 32.25 4.45
CA VAL A 74 -7.86 30.79 4.51
C VAL A 74 -9.23 30.12 4.57
N CYS A 75 -9.50 29.27 3.57
CA CYS A 75 -10.67 28.41 3.50
C CYS A 75 -10.21 26.95 3.44
N PHE A 76 -10.89 26.04 4.15
CA PHE A 76 -10.52 24.62 4.21
C PHE A 76 -11.72 23.70 4.38
N ASN A 77 -11.67 22.54 3.71
CA ASN A 77 -12.56 21.40 3.92
C ASN A 77 -11.73 20.11 3.80
N TYR A 78 -12.14 19.07 4.53
CA TYR A 78 -11.66 17.72 4.26
C TYR A 78 -12.37 17.17 3.00
N PRO A 79 -11.77 16.20 2.29
CA PRO A 79 -12.41 15.56 1.14
C PRO A 79 -13.85 15.13 1.46
N ASP A 80 -14.78 15.52 0.60
CA ASP A 80 -16.23 15.27 0.70
C ASP A 80 -16.93 15.82 1.97
N GLY A 81 -16.22 16.62 2.79
CA GLY A 81 -16.71 17.17 4.03
C GLY A 81 -17.29 18.59 3.89
N PRO A 82 -18.05 19.06 4.90
CA PRO A 82 -18.46 20.46 4.96
C PRO A 82 -17.24 21.38 5.16
N ARG A 83 -17.40 22.65 4.81
CA ARG A 83 -16.39 23.68 5.05
C ARG A 83 -16.11 23.81 6.55
N VAL A 84 -14.83 23.73 6.94
CA VAL A 84 -14.36 23.80 8.33
C VAL A 84 -13.75 25.17 8.64
N LEU A 85 -12.94 25.72 7.73
CA LEU A 85 -12.45 27.10 7.82
C LEU A 85 -13.10 27.92 6.72
N ASP A 86 -13.61 29.10 7.08
CA ASP A 86 -14.25 30.03 6.16
C ASP A 86 -13.65 31.44 6.36
N ASP A 87 -12.97 31.92 5.33
CA ASP A 87 -12.35 33.25 5.25
C ASP A 87 -11.58 33.69 6.50
N VAL A 88 -10.67 32.83 6.97
CA VAL A 88 -9.92 33.08 8.22
C VAL A 88 -8.74 34.02 7.98
N HIS A 89 -8.68 35.07 8.80
CA HIS A 89 -7.56 36.01 8.91
C HIS A 89 -6.97 35.99 10.31
N LEU A 90 -5.65 35.83 10.42
CA LEU A 90 -4.95 35.81 11.69
C LEU A 90 -3.50 36.24 11.51
N GLU A 91 -2.98 37.02 12.45
CA GLU A 91 -1.56 37.33 12.56
C GLU A 91 -1.07 36.96 13.96
N VAL A 92 0.01 36.18 14.02
CA VAL A 92 0.67 35.80 15.27
C VAL A 92 2.14 36.20 15.17
N PRO A 93 2.56 37.24 15.91
CA PRO A 93 3.95 37.65 15.94
C PRO A 93 4.85 36.58 16.57
N ALA A 94 6.09 36.50 16.11
CA ALA A 94 7.10 35.64 16.68
C ALA A 94 7.23 35.85 18.20
N LYS A 95 7.45 34.76 18.94
CA LYS A 95 7.63 34.75 20.40
C LYS A 95 6.39 35.20 21.20
N THR A 96 5.21 35.24 20.60
CA THR A 96 3.95 35.45 21.34
C THR A 96 3.23 34.13 21.63
N ARG A 97 2.37 34.15 22.65
CA ARG A 97 1.52 33.01 23.02
C ARG A 97 0.07 33.46 22.89
N VAL A 98 -0.70 32.68 22.14
CA VAL A 98 -2.14 32.86 21.93
C VAL A 98 -2.86 31.73 22.67
N ALA A 99 -4.07 32.00 23.19
CA ALA A 99 -4.88 31.06 23.97
C ALA A 99 -6.16 30.71 23.21
#